data_AF-A0A2D5AH00-F1
#
_entry.id   AF-A0A2D5AH00-F1
#
_cell.length_a   1.000
_cell.length_b   1.000
_cell.length_c   1.000
_cell.angle_alpha   90.00
_cell.angle_beta   90.00
_cell.angle_gamma   90.00
#
_symmetry.space_group_name_H-M   'P 1'
#
loop_
_entity.id
_entity.type
_entity.pdbx_description
1 polymer ?
#
loop_
_entity_poly.entity_id
_entity_poly.type
_entity_poly.pdbx_seq_one_letter_code
_entity_poly.pdbx_strand_id
1 'polypeptide(L)' 'MQEQEIMTFSEGLQEFLPDGSVFLEEQNSGVLWVVSEEGVLYKDVQRSHHDGHHHLPNWTRIIPSTP' A
#
# COMPACT_ATOMS: atom_id res chain seq x y z
N MET A 1 -3.67 9.79 -10.96
CA MET A 1 -4.35 8.48 -10.89
C MET A 1 -4.30 7.66 -12.19
N GLN A 2 -4.30 8.26 -13.38
CA GLN A 2 -4.30 7.51 -14.66
C GLN A 2 -2.97 6.84 -15.06
N GLU A 3 -1.82 7.26 -14.50
CA GLU A 3 -0.50 6.72 -14.90
C GLU A 3 -0.06 5.47 -14.12
N GLN A 4 -0.70 5.17 -13.00
CA GLN A 4 -0.36 4.07 -12.13
C GLN A 4 -1.57 3.15 -12.14
N GLU A 5 -1.55 2.12 -12.99
CA GLU A 5 -2.65 1.18 -13.20
C GLU A 5 -2.92 0.37 -11.93
N ILE A 6 -3.58 0.99 -10.94
CA ILE A 6 -4.03 0.32 -9.73
C ILE A 6 -5.19 -0.60 -10.12
N MET A 7 -4.92 -1.90 -10.16
CA MET A 7 -5.82 -2.95 -10.58
C MET A 7 -6.57 -3.50 -9.36
N THR A 8 -7.82 -3.07 -9.21
CA THR A 8 -8.70 -3.40 -8.07
C THR A 8 -9.04 -4.89 -7.91
N PHE A 9 -8.55 -5.77 -8.78
CA PHE A 9 -8.78 -7.21 -8.69
C PHE A 9 -8.03 -7.86 -7.51
N SER A 10 -6.80 -7.40 -7.23
CA SER A 10 -6.00 -7.81 -6.06
C SER A 10 -5.71 -6.65 -5.11
N GLU A 11 -5.91 -5.40 -5.56
CA GLU A 11 -5.63 -4.19 -4.78
C GLU A 11 -6.91 -3.67 -4.13
N GLY A 12 -7.03 -3.90 -2.82
CA GLY A 12 -8.18 -3.48 -2.04
C GLY A 12 -7.95 -2.12 -1.38
N LEU A 13 -8.94 -1.24 -1.45
CA LEU A 13 -9.06 -0.11 -0.53
C LEU A 13 -9.10 -0.66 0.90
N GLN A 14 -8.11 -0.31 1.71
CA GLN A 14 -8.07 -0.78 3.08
C GLN A 14 -8.51 0.30 4.06
N GLU A 15 -8.00 1.54 3.91
CA GLU A 15 -8.21 2.60 4.89
C GLU A 15 -8.12 4.00 4.24
N PHE A 16 -8.96 4.92 4.72
CA PHE A 16 -8.79 6.36 4.50
C PHE A 16 -7.96 6.93 5.65
N LEU A 17 -6.89 7.64 5.33
CA LEU A 17 -6.01 8.27 6.31
C LEU A 17 -6.55 9.65 6.72
N PRO A 18 -6.11 10.19 7.89
CA PRO A 18 -6.65 11.45 8.41
C PRO A 18 -6.47 12.67 7.50
N ASP A 19 -5.46 12.66 6.62
CA ASP A 19 -5.20 13.72 5.64
C ASP A 19 -6.01 13.56 4.34
N GLY A 20 -6.86 12.53 4.25
CA GLY A 20 -7.66 12.21 3.07
C GLY A 20 -6.93 11.34 2.04
N SER A 21 -5.65 11.02 2.25
CA SER A 21 -4.96 10.01 1.45
C SER A 21 -5.50 8.61 1.75
N VAL A 22 -5.20 7.67 0.86
CA VAL A 22 -5.81 6.36 0.82
C VAL A 22 -4.73 5.28 0.86
N PHE A 23 -4.89 4.32 1.76
CA PHE A 23 -4.04 3.15 1.86
C PHE A 23 -4.66 1.96 1.11
N LEU A 24 -3.84 1.33 0.26
CA LEU A 24 -4.19 0.15 -0.53
C LEU A 24 -3.19 -0.98 -0.23
N GLU A 25 -3.70 -2.20 -0.10
CA GLU A 25 -2.90 -3.42 0.05
C GLU A 25 -3.20 -4.36 -1.13
N GLU A 26 -2.16 -4.74 -1.88
CA GLU A 26 -2.27 -5.77 -2.91
C GLU A 26 -2.15 -7.17 -2.30
N GLN A 27 -3.26 -7.90 -2.26
CA GLN A 27 -3.38 -9.17 -1.53
C GLN A 27 -2.50 -10.32 -2.05
N ASN A 28 -2.14 -10.30 -3.35
CA ASN A 28 -1.42 -11.43 -3.97
C ASN A 28 0.07 -11.15 -4.17
N SER A 29 0.43 -9.88 -4.34
CA SER A 29 1.80 -9.45 -4.60
C SER A 29 2.45 -8.84 -3.36
N GLY A 30 1.70 -8.43 -2.34
CA GLY A 30 2.24 -7.81 -1.13
C GLY A 30 2.75 -6.38 -1.34
N VAL A 31 2.33 -5.71 -2.43
CA VAL A 31 2.65 -4.30 -2.68
C VAL A 31 1.73 -3.41 -1.85
N LEU A 32 2.32 -2.44 -1.19
CA LEU A 32 1.65 -1.47 -0.32
C LEU A 32 1.68 -0.10 -0.97
N TRP A 33 0.55 0.61 -0.95
CA TRP A 33 0.44 1.91 -1.59
C TRP A 33 -0.22 2.94 -0.69
N VAL A 34 0.25 4.19 -0.76
CA VAL A 34 -0.49 5.37 -0.27
C VAL A 34 -0.69 6.31 -1.45
N VAL A 35 -1.93 6.69 -1.70
CA VAL A 35 -2.30 7.57 -2.82
C VAL A 35 -3.13 8.76 -2.34
N SER A 36 -2.94 9.91 -2.96
CA SER A 36 -3.73 11.12 -2.76
C SER A 36 -4.23 11.66 -4.10
N GLU A 37 -4.97 12.78 -4.05
CA GLU A 37 -5.38 13.50 -5.27
C GLU A 37 -4.18 13.96 -6.12
N GLU A 38 -3.04 14.21 -5.48
CA GLU A 38 -1.79 14.67 -6.11
C GLU A 38 -1.01 13.52 -6.77
N GLY A 39 -1.31 12.26 -6.42
CA GLY A 39 -0.66 11.08 -7.02
C GLY A 39 -0.29 10.00 -6.00
N VAL A 40 0.75 9.22 -6.32
CA VAL A 40 1.26 8.16 -5.43
C VAL A 40 2.25 8.78 -4.46
N LEU A 41 1.93 8.70 -3.16
CA LEU A 41 2.79 9.16 -2.07
C LEU A 41 3.76 8.07 -1.59
N TYR A 42 3.34 6.81 -1.68
CA TYR A 42 4.13 5.66 -1.28
C TYR A 42 3.79 4.44 -2.14
N LYS A 43 4.82 3.68 -2.53
CA LYS A 43 4.70 2.38 -3.18
C LYS A 43 5.93 1.55 -2.82
N ASP A 44 5.75 0.50 -2.03
CA ASP A 44 6.85 -0.40 -1.67
C ASP A 44 6.34 -1.79 -1.26
N VAL A 45 7.27 -2.70 -0.98
CA VAL A 45 7.04 -4.02 -0.41
C VAL A 45 7.76 -4.17 0.93
N GLN A 46 7.26 -5.04 1.80
CA GLN A 46 7.99 -5.41 3.01
C GLN A 46 9.14 -6.36 2.66
N ARG A 47 10.38 -5.85 2.61
CA ARG A 47 11.57 -6.65 2.24
C ARG A 47 11.70 -7.92 3.07
N SER A 48 12.05 -9.01 2.40
CA SER A 48 12.38 -10.28 3.05
C SER A 48 13.86 -10.32 3.43
N HIS A 49 14.19 -11.20 4.36
CA HIS A 49 15.55 -11.61 4.66
C HIS A 49 16.06 -12.70 3.68
N HIS A 50 15.19 -13.21 2.81
CA HIS A 50 15.56 -14.10 1.71
C HIS A 50 15.78 -13.29 0.43
N ASP A 51 16.96 -13.45 -0.18
CA ASP A 51 17.33 -12.74 -1.40
C ASP A 51 16.32 -12.99 -2.54
N GLY A 52 15.96 -11.92 -3.24
CA GLY A 52 15.00 -11.96 -4.34
C GLY A 52 13.53 -12.10 -3.92
N HIS A 53 13.22 -12.03 -2.63
CA HIS A 53 11.85 -12.16 -2.11
C HIS A 53 11.45 -10.94 -1.27
N HIS A 54 10.15 -10.77 -1.09
CA HIS A 54 9.54 -9.89 -0.10
C HIS A 54 8.42 -10.64 0.61
N HIS A 55 8.01 -10.14 1.77
CA HIS A 55 6.94 -10.72 2.55
C HIS A 55 5.59 -10.44 1.90
N LEU A 56 4.65 -11.36 2.07
CA LEU A 56 3.24 -11.15 1.76
C LEU A 56 2.53 -10.66 3.03
N PRO A 57 2.37 -9.34 3.23
CA PRO A 57 1.58 -8.82 4.33
C PRO A 57 0.13 -9.26 4.16
N ASN A 58 -0.54 -9.47 5.29
CA ASN A 58 -1.98 -9.69 5.36
C ASN A 58 -2.51 -8.83 6.49
N TRP A 59 -3.56 -8.06 6.22
CA TRP A 59 -4.21 -7.20 7.22
C TRP A 59 -3.25 -6.17 7.83
N THR A 60 -2.50 -5.46 6.98
CA THR A 60 -1.62 -4.38 7.42
C THR A 60 -2.42 -3.34 8.20
N ARG A 61 -1.81 -2.69 9.19
CA ARG A 61 -2.45 -1.58 9.90
C ARG A 61 -1.55 -0.36 9.84
N ILE A 62 -2.13 0.79 9.51
CA ILE A 62 -1.44 2.06 9.61
C ILE A 62 -1.47 2.51 11.06
N ILE A 63 -0.30 2.74 11.63
CA ILE A 63 -0.16 3.23 13.00
C ILE A 63 0.21 4.71 12.92
N PRO A 64 -0.60 5.62 13.48
CA PRO A 64 -0.24 7.02 13.57
C PRO A 64 1.08 7.18 14.32
N SER A 65 1.98 8.02 13.84
CA SER A 65 3.14 8.42 14.63
C SER A 65 2.65 9.09 15.91
N THR A 66 2.88 8.47 17.06
CA THR A 66 2.72 9.16 18.34
C THR A 66 3.77 10.28 18.43
N PRO A 67 3.43 11.44 19.02
CA PRO A 67 4.42 12.48 19.30
C PRO A 67 5.54 11.98 20.23
#